data_AF-A0A2J6TE60-F1
#
_entry.id   AF-A0A2J6TE60-F1
#
_cell.length_a   1.000
_cell.length_b   1.000
_cell.length_c   1.000
_cell.angle_alpha   90.00
_cell.angle_beta   90.00
_cell.angle_gamma   90.00
#
_symmetry.space_group_name_H-M   'P 1'
#
loop_
_entity.id
_entity.type
_entity.pdbx_description
1 polymer ?
#
loop_
_entity_poly.entity_id
_entity_poly.type
_entity_poly.pdbx_seq_one_letter_code
_entity_poly.pdbx_strand_id
1 'polypeptide(L)'
;MSGSGPPPFEPSVELLAPLSESIQASIAQYSSASNPAEKALALKAIQATSSKLSLATTSIPRRFSEINLRPYLNVTLRLAFEIRLFETIPSNSSITIEEAASKVNASEEFIFRLIRVLGASEILEVFYPEETSIGLVSFSHTPISSFLLSPLAKASFRHHFETMLPAQLGSVPGYYHKYGFKSPEDHKNVPFTFAHGTVDEGYFDILVKDAEKLTIFNNAMEIMAVLGLKSLGTMYAFDQLVPNKDGIALVDIGGGKGHMLKAIQAAYPEMRGKLVLEDLKTCNLSKNRIELLPEIHLPRLARQSLLANLIEYSTSDEGSSPFQATDLRNGTFGATSRADTSHEGH
;
A
#
# COMPACT_ATOMS: atom_id res chain seq x y z
N MET A 1 11.82 -37.42 17.23
CA MET A 1 12.26 -36.03 17.01
C MET A 1 11.67 -35.18 18.12
N SER A 2 12.47 -34.87 19.13
CA SER A 2 12.09 -34.07 20.29
C SER A 2 12.21 -32.57 19.97
N GLY A 3 11.14 -31.82 20.18
CA GLY A 3 11.16 -30.35 20.26
C GLY A 3 10.48 -29.65 19.08
N SER A 4 9.17 -29.48 19.14
CA SER A 4 8.42 -28.63 18.19
C SER A 4 7.78 -27.42 18.89
N GLY A 5 8.44 -26.91 19.94
CA GLY A 5 8.06 -25.64 20.55
C GLY A 5 8.67 -24.47 19.79
N PRO A 6 8.11 -23.24 19.90
CA PRO A 6 8.80 -22.05 19.41
C PRO A 6 10.17 -21.95 20.10
N PRO A 7 11.20 -21.41 19.44
CA PRO A 7 12.50 -21.22 20.08
C PRO A 7 12.35 -20.32 21.32
N PRO A 8 13.24 -20.46 22.33
CA PRO A 8 13.22 -19.60 23.51
C PRO A 8 13.17 -18.12 23.13
N PHE A 9 12.29 -17.37 23.79
CA PHE A 9 12.11 -15.95 23.55
C PHE A 9 12.66 -15.13 24.72
N GLU A 10 13.95 -14.85 24.65
CA GLU A 10 14.70 -14.08 25.65
C GLU A 10 15.60 -13.08 24.91
N PRO A 11 15.06 -11.95 24.42
CA PRO A 11 15.88 -10.94 23.74
C PRO A 11 16.94 -10.38 24.70
N SER A 12 18.20 -10.35 24.26
CA SER A 12 19.31 -9.95 25.11
C SER A 12 19.37 -8.44 25.32
N VAL A 13 20.01 -7.99 26.40
CA VAL A 13 20.19 -6.55 26.67
C VAL A 13 21.06 -5.91 25.59
N GLU A 14 22.03 -6.64 25.04
CA GLU A 14 22.89 -6.19 23.95
C GLU A 14 22.10 -5.91 22.66
N LEU A 15 20.94 -6.55 22.47
CA LEU A 15 20.01 -6.24 21.39
C LEU A 15 19.11 -5.03 21.72
N LEU A 16 18.59 -4.96 22.95
CA LEU A 16 17.57 -3.98 23.32
C LEU A 16 18.13 -2.58 23.65
N ALA A 17 19.28 -2.51 24.34
CA ALA A 17 19.85 -1.26 24.80
C ALA A 17 20.22 -0.30 23.65
N PRO A 18 20.90 -0.73 22.56
CA PRO A 18 21.21 0.17 21.45
C PRO A 18 19.97 0.71 20.74
N LEU A 19 18.88 -0.07 20.68
CA LEU A 19 17.62 0.39 20.10
C LEU A 19 16.98 1.49 20.96
N SER A 20 17.00 1.34 22.28
CA SER A 20 16.51 2.38 23.20
C SER A 20 17.34 3.66 23.11
N GLU A 21 18.67 3.53 23.12
CA GLU A 21 19.59 4.67 22.98
C GLU A 21 19.38 5.41 21.66
N SER A 22 19.21 4.66 20.55
CA SER A 22 18.94 5.25 19.23
C SER A 22 17.59 6.00 19.19
N ILE A 23 16.56 5.50 19.87
CA ILE A 23 15.28 6.22 20.02
C ILE A 23 15.50 7.52 20.79
N GLN A 24 16.21 7.47 21.93
CA GLN A 24 16.49 8.66 22.74
C GLN A 24 17.29 9.71 21.97
N ALA A 25 18.33 9.28 21.24
CA ALA A 25 19.12 10.16 20.39
C ALA A 25 18.26 10.82 19.29
N SER A 26 17.36 10.06 18.66
CA SER A 26 16.46 10.58 17.62
C SER A 26 15.42 11.56 18.20
N ILE A 27 14.95 11.34 19.42
CA ILE A 27 14.09 12.29 20.15
C ILE A 27 14.86 13.59 20.44
N ALA A 28 16.11 13.49 20.89
CA ALA A 28 16.94 14.67 21.12
C ALA A 28 17.16 15.47 19.82
N GLN A 29 17.42 14.78 18.70
CA GLN A 29 17.52 15.41 17.38
C GLN A 29 16.22 16.13 16.98
N TYR A 30 15.05 15.50 17.23
CA TYR A 30 13.75 16.13 16.99
C TYR A 30 13.55 17.41 17.81
N SER A 31 13.97 17.38 19.08
CA SER A 31 13.89 18.54 19.98
C SER A 31 14.83 19.68 19.56
N SER A 32 16.02 19.36 19.05
CA SER A 32 17.01 20.35 18.59
C SER A 32 16.84 20.79 17.13
N ALA A 33 15.97 20.15 16.37
CA ALA A 33 15.75 20.43 14.96
C ALA A 33 15.27 21.86 14.72
N SER A 34 15.93 22.55 13.79
CA SER A 34 15.70 23.96 13.47
C SER A 34 14.65 24.16 12.37
N ASN A 35 14.32 23.11 11.62
CA ASN A 35 13.36 23.18 10.52
C ASN A 35 12.48 21.91 10.41
N PRO A 36 11.37 21.97 9.66
CA PRO A 36 10.46 20.84 9.49
C PRO A 36 11.09 19.60 8.84
N ALA A 37 12.09 19.76 7.96
CA ALA A 37 12.74 18.64 7.29
C ALA A 37 13.57 17.80 8.28
N GLU A 38 14.34 18.46 9.14
CA GLU A 38 15.07 17.81 10.24
C GLU A 38 14.12 17.11 11.21
N LYS A 39 12.99 17.74 11.56
CA LYS A 39 11.95 17.10 12.38
C LYS A 39 11.38 15.85 11.72
N ALA A 40 11.11 15.90 10.42
CA ALA A 40 10.61 14.74 9.67
C ALA A 40 11.63 13.59 9.63
N LEU A 41 12.92 13.90 9.45
CA LEU A 41 13.99 12.92 9.49
C LEU A 41 14.10 12.26 10.88
N ALA A 42 14.06 13.06 11.94
CA ALA A 42 14.10 12.54 13.31
C ALA A 42 12.87 11.66 13.62
N LEU A 43 11.66 12.07 13.19
CA LEU A 43 10.45 11.24 13.31
C LEU A 43 10.57 9.91 12.54
N LYS A 44 11.14 9.93 11.32
CA LYS A 44 11.40 8.71 10.53
C LYS A 44 12.34 7.77 11.28
N ALA A 45 13.40 8.30 11.90
CA ALA A 45 14.35 7.52 12.70
C ALA A 45 13.72 6.93 13.98
N ILE A 46 12.91 7.73 14.69
CA ILE A 46 12.12 7.27 15.85
C ILE A 46 11.22 6.11 15.42
N GLN A 47 10.42 6.30 14.37
CA GLN A 47 9.47 5.29 13.91
C GLN A 47 10.17 3.97 13.50
N ALA A 48 11.26 4.08 12.73
CA ALA A 48 12.02 2.92 12.28
C ALA A 48 12.61 2.14 13.46
N THR A 49 13.19 2.83 14.44
CA THR A 49 13.82 2.19 15.61
C THR A 49 12.79 1.65 16.59
N SER A 50 11.71 2.38 16.86
CA SER A 50 10.57 1.90 17.67
C SER A 50 9.94 0.64 17.08
N SER A 51 9.84 0.56 15.75
CA SER A 51 9.37 -0.65 15.07
C SER A 51 10.32 -1.83 15.30
N LYS A 52 11.64 -1.63 15.19
CA LYS A 52 12.63 -2.67 15.51
C LYS A 52 12.56 -3.13 16.97
N LEU A 53 12.42 -2.20 17.91
CA LEU A 53 12.27 -2.52 19.33
C LEU A 53 10.97 -3.29 19.61
N SER A 54 9.85 -2.85 19.03
CA SER A 54 8.57 -3.57 19.11
C SER A 54 8.71 -4.99 18.57
N LEU A 55 9.36 -5.18 17.41
CA LEU A 55 9.65 -6.50 16.84
C LEU A 55 10.51 -7.38 17.76
N ALA A 56 11.58 -6.82 18.33
CA ALA A 56 12.50 -7.54 19.22
C ALA A 56 11.84 -7.96 20.54
N THR A 57 10.84 -7.21 21.01
CA THR A 57 10.13 -7.44 22.27
C THR A 57 8.82 -8.23 22.10
N THR A 58 8.37 -8.46 20.87
CA THR A 58 7.15 -9.22 20.59
C THR A 58 7.45 -10.72 20.51
N SER A 59 6.84 -11.51 21.39
CA SER A 59 7.06 -12.95 21.45
C SER A 59 6.70 -13.67 20.13
N ILE A 60 7.41 -14.76 19.84
CA ILE A 60 7.20 -15.54 18.61
C ILE A 60 5.74 -16.02 18.46
N PRO A 61 5.06 -16.56 19.50
CA PRO A 61 3.66 -16.91 19.38
C PRO A 61 2.78 -15.72 19.00
N ARG A 62 3.01 -14.55 19.58
CA ARG A 62 2.26 -13.32 19.24
C ARG A 62 2.50 -12.91 17.79
N ARG A 63 3.76 -12.91 17.34
CA ARG A 63 4.13 -12.63 15.94
C ARG A 63 3.45 -13.59 14.97
N PHE A 64 3.45 -14.88 15.29
CA PHE A 64 2.79 -15.91 14.49
C PHE A 64 1.28 -15.66 14.41
N SER A 65 0.63 -15.36 15.55
CA SER A 65 -0.78 -14.99 15.57
C SER A 65 -1.06 -13.74 14.74
N GLU A 66 -0.26 -12.67 14.87
CA GLU A 66 -0.42 -11.44 14.07
C GLU A 66 -0.37 -11.72 12.56
N ILE A 67 0.55 -12.55 12.09
CA ILE A 67 0.65 -12.93 10.67
C ILE A 67 -0.64 -13.61 10.20
N ASN A 68 -1.13 -14.60 10.97
CA ASN A 68 -2.32 -15.35 10.61
C ASN A 68 -3.62 -14.54 10.76
N LEU A 69 -3.63 -13.52 11.63
CA LEU A 69 -4.84 -12.75 11.92
C LEU A 69 -5.07 -11.56 10.98
N ARG A 70 -4.04 -11.06 10.29
CA ARG A 70 -4.14 -9.93 9.34
C ARG A 70 -5.22 -10.10 8.26
N PRO A 71 -5.38 -11.27 7.60
CA PRO A 71 -6.46 -11.46 6.64
C PRO A 71 -7.86 -11.31 7.26
N TYR A 72 -8.03 -11.69 8.53
CA TYR A 72 -9.33 -11.57 9.20
C TYR A 72 -9.66 -10.12 9.57
N LEU A 73 -8.67 -9.30 9.94
CA LEU A 73 -8.88 -7.86 10.10
C LEU A 73 -9.47 -7.24 8.83
N ASN A 74 -8.90 -7.59 7.68
CA ASN A 74 -9.37 -7.13 6.38
C ASN A 74 -10.82 -7.55 6.07
N VAL A 75 -11.20 -8.79 6.42
CA VAL A 75 -12.58 -9.27 6.31
C VAL A 75 -13.51 -8.50 7.27
N THR A 76 -13.09 -8.29 8.51
CA THR A 76 -13.84 -7.51 9.50
C THR A 76 -14.08 -6.08 9.03
N LEU A 77 -13.06 -5.41 8.49
CA LEU A 77 -13.19 -4.08 7.92
C LEU A 77 -14.18 -4.07 6.74
N ARG A 78 -14.13 -5.07 5.85
CA ARG A 78 -15.08 -5.18 4.73
C ARG A 78 -16.53 -5.32 5.24
N LEU A 79 -16.76 -6.11 6.29
CA LEU A 79 -18.08 -6.24 6.92
C LEU A 79 -18.52 -4.95 7.60
N ALA A 80 -17.61 -4.27 8.32
CA ALA A 80 -17.90 -3.00 8.98
C ALA A 80 -18.30 -1.91 7.96
N PHE A 81 -17.66 -1.89 6.78
CA PHE A 81 -18.10 -1.02 5.68
C PHE A 81 -19.44 -1.43 5.08
N GLU A 82 -19.71 -2.73 4.93
CA GLU A 82 -20.97 -3.24 4.37
C GLU A 82 -22.18 -2.78 5.18
N ILE A 83 -22.09 -2.93 6.50
CA ILE A 83 -23.18 -2.55 7.42
C ILE A 83 -23.13 -1.06 7.79
N ARG A 84 -22.17 -0.30 7.26
CA ARG A 84 -21.96 1.12 7.56
C ARG A 84 -21.75 1.40 9.05
N LEU A 85 -20.99 0.52 9.71
CA LEU A 85 -20.75 0.58 11.15
C LEU A 85 -20.05 1.89 11.55
N PHE A 86 -19.02 2.28 10.79
CA PHE A 86 -18.23 3.47 11.09
C PHE A 86 -19.09 4.74 11.05
N GLU A 87 -20.08 4.81 10.17
CA GLU A 87 -21.01 5.94 10.04
C GLU A 87 -21.95 6.09 11.24
N THR A 88 -22.10 5.05 12.07
CA THR A 88 -22.95 5.14 13.26
C THR A 88 -22.27 5.86 14.42
N ILE A 89 -20.93 5.91 14.41
CA ILE A 89 -20.09 6.41 15.50
C ILE A 89 -20.07 7.96 15.43
N PRO A 90 -20.39 8.67 16.51
CA PRO A 90 -20.24 10.12 16.55
C PRO A 90 -18.77 10.55 16.45
N SER A 91 -18.50 11.71 15.84
CA SER A 91 -17.12 12.16 15.60
C SER A 91 -16.29 12.44 16.86
N ASN A 92 -16.93 12.84 17.97
CA ASN A 92 -16.26 13.28 19.19
C ASN A 92 -16.74 12.55 20.45
N SER A 93 -17.43 11.42 20.32
CA SER A 93 -17.89 10.62 21.44
C SER A 93 -17.93 9.13 21.08
N SER A 94 -18.23 8.29 22.07
CA SER A 94 -18.51 6.87 21.83
C SER A 94 -19.97 6.63 21.48
N ILE A 95 -20.26 5.42 21.02
CA ILE A 95 -21.59 4.82 20.84
C ILE A 95 -21.59 3.45 21.53
N THR A 96 -22.71 3.03 22.11
CA THR A 96 -22.83 1.68 22.69
C THR A 96 -23.09 0.63 21.60
N ILE A 97 -22.84 -0.64 21.91
CA ILE A 97 -23.17 -1.76 21.02
C ILE A 97 -24.67 -1.82 20.74
N GLU A 98 -25.51 -1.65 21.76
CA GLU A 98 -26.97 -1.64 21.62
C GLU A 98 -27.42 -0.57 20.60
N GLU A 99 -26.94 0.66 20.75
CA GLU A 99 -27.26 1.77 19.86
C GLU A 99 -26.76 1.52 18.43
N ALA A 100 -25.53 1.05 18.27
CA ALA A 100 -24.94 0.76 16.97
C ALA A 100 -25.67 -0.39 16.26
N ALA A 101 -25.97 -1.47 16.98
CA ALA A 101 -26.70 -2.64 16.50
C ALA A 101 -28.09 -2.26 15.99
N SER A 102 -28.81 -1.42 16.73
CA SER A 102 -30.10 -0.86 16.31
C SER A 102 -29.99 -0.05 15.01
N LYS A 103 -29.00 0.84 14.90
CA LYS A 103 -28.80 1.71 13.72
C LYS A 103 -28.49 0.94 12.43
N VAL A 104 -27.80 -0.21 12.52
CA VAL A 104 -27.41 -1.02 11.34
C VAL A 104 -28.24 -2.28 11.16
N ASN A 105 -29.29 -2.46 11.98
CA ASN A 105 -30.14 -3.65 11.98
C ASN A 105 -29.34 -4.97 12.08
N ALA A 106 -28.43 -5.04 13.05
CA ALA A 106 -27.63 -6.22 13.36
C ALA A 106 -27.85 -6.67 14.82
N SER A 107 -27.41 -7.88 15.16
CA SER A 107 -27.41 -8.31 16.57
C SER A 107 -26.25 -7.66 17.35
N GLU A 108 -26.46 -7.42 18.64
CA GLU A 108 -25.41 -6.92 19.54
C GLU A 108 -24.17 -7.84 19.53
N GLU A 109 -24.38 -9.16 19.53
CA GLU A 109 -23.30 -10.15 19.45
C GLU A 109 -22.46 -9.98 18.17
N PHE A 110 -23.11 -9.68 17.04
CA PHE A 110 -22.41 -9.47 15.77
C PHE A 110 -21.52 -8.21 15.83
N ILE A 111 -22.06 -7.09 16.34
CA ILE A 111 -21.28 -5.86 16.53
C ILE A 111 -20.14 -6.09 17.52
N PHE A 112 -20.39 -6.77 18.63
CA PHE A 112 -19.37 -7.13 19.62
C PHE A 112 -18.21 -7.91 19.00
N ARG A 113 -18.49 -8.87 18.12
CA ARG A 113 -17.46 -9.63 17.40
C ARG A 113 -16.62 -8.75 16.48
N LEU A 114 -17.24 -7.80 15.77
CA LEU A 114 -16.52 -6.88 14.89
C LEU A 114 -15.62 -5.94 15.70
N ILE A 115 -16.16 -5.27 16.73
CA ILE A 115 -15.40 -4.27 17.48
C ILE A 115 -14.23 -4.89 18.27
N ARG A 116 -14.31 -6.17 18.65
CA ARG A 116 -13.16 -6.85 19.28
C ARG A 116 -11.96 -6.95 18.35
N VAL A 117 -12.19 -7.26 17.08
CA VAL A 117 -11.11 -7.33 16.08
C VAL A 117 -10.62 -5.92 15.73
N LEU A 118 -11.54 -4.97 15.55
CA LEU A 118 -11.19 -3.58 15.24
C LEU A 118 -10.45 -2.89 16.39
N GLY A 119 -10.85 -3.16 17.64
CA GLY A 119 -10.20 -2.64 18.84
C GLY A 119 -8.82 -3.27 19.07
N ALA A 120 -8.71 -4.60 18.95
CA ALA A 120 -7.41 -5.28 19.06
C ALA A 120 -6.41 -4.87 17.96
N SER A 121 -6.92 -4.30 16.86
CA SER A 121 -6.11 -3.78 15.75
C SER A 121 -5.99 -2.26 15.75
N GLU A 122 -6.39 -1.60 16.84
CA GLU A 122 -6.30 -0.14 17.05
C GLU A 122 -7.04 0.67 15.97
N ILE A 123 -8.02 0.07 15.30
CA ILE A 123 -8.91 0.75 14.36
C ILE A 123 -9.98 1.52 15.13
N LEU A 124 -10.51 0.96 16.21
CA LEU A 124 -11.47 1.62 17.10
C LEU A 124 -10.93 1.66 18.53
N GLU A 125 -11.32 2.68 19.27
CA GLU A 125 -11.12 2.69 20.72
C GLU A 125 -12.34 2.01 21.36
N VAL A 126 -12.13 1.05 22.26
CA VAL A 126 -13.21 0.24 22.85
C VAL A 126 -13.17 0.34 24.38
N PHE A 127 -14.32 0.66 24.96
CA PHE A 127 -14.51 0.87 26.39
C PHE A 127 -15.41 -0.22 26.96
N TYR A 128 -14.88 -0.96 27.94
CA TYR A 128 -15.60 -2.01 28.64
C TYR A 128 -16.08 -1.48 30.01
N PRO A 129 -17.41 -1.41 30.25
CA PRO A 129 -17.93 -1.01 31.55
C PRO A 129 -17.65 -2.08 32.61
N GLU A 130 -17.78 -1.70 33.89
CA GLU A 130 -17.65 -2.65 35.01
C GLU A 130 -18.74 -3.73 34.99
N GLU A 131 -19.93 -3.39 34.51
CA GLU A 131 -21.03 -4.32 34.33
C GLU A 131 -20.79 -5.20 33.09
N THR A 132 -20.84 -6.53 33.27
CA THR A 132 -20.69 -7.52 32.19
C THR A 132 -21.93 -7.62 31.30
N SER A 133 -22.35 -6.52 30.68
CA SER A 133 -23.39 -6.50 29.65
C SER A 133 -22.77 -6.09 28.31
N ILE A 134 -22.95 -6.94 27.29
CA ILE A 134 -22.40 -6.70 25.95
C ILE A 134 -22.97 -5.40 25.36
N GLY A 135 -24.27 -5.14 25.51
CA GLY A 135 -24.91 -3.95 24.97
C GLY A 135 -24.33 -2.63 25.48
N LEU A 136 -23.77 -2.62 26.71
CA LEU A 136 -23.18 -1.44 27.35
C LEU A 136 -21.73 -1.19 26.95
N VAL A 137 -21.06 -2.15 26.31
CA VAL A 137 -19.73 -1.91 25.73
C VAL A 137 -19.86 -0.79 24.70
N SER A 138 -18.97 0.19 24.77
CA SER A 138 -19.00 1.33 23.85
C SER A 138 -17.70 1.47 23.09
N PHE A 139 -17.74 2.16 21.97
CA PHE A 139 -16.57 2.36 21.12
C PHE A 139 -16.63 3.71 20.42
N SER A 140 -15.46 4.29 20.14
CA SER A 140 -15.33 5.58 19.46
C SER A 140 -14.30 5.52 18.34
N HIS A 141 -14.29 6.57 17.54
CA HIS A 141 -13.32 6.72 16.48
C HIS A 141 -11.89 6.92 17.02
N THR A 142 -10.95 6.21 16.41
CA THR A 142 -9.54 6.61 16.32
C THR A 142 -9.30 7.46 15.06
N PRO A 143 -8.16 8.17 14.92
CA PRO A 143 -7.82 8.87 13.69
C PRO A 143 -7.88 8.01 12.42
N ILE A 144 -7.51 6.73 12.49
CA ILE A 144 -7.55 5.84 11.33
C ILE A 144 -9.00 5.50 10.94
N SER A 145 -9.87 5.17 11.90
CA SER A 145 -11.29 4.93 11.58
C SER A 145 -12.01 6.18 11.08
N SER A 146 -11.64 7.37 11.56
CA SER A 146 -12.15 8.63 11.00
C SER A 146 -11.68 8.83 9.57
N PHE A 147 -10.41 8.54 9.26
CA PHE A 147 -9.89 8.60 7.89
C PHE A 147 -10.63 7.63 6.95
N LEU A 148 -10.95 6.43 7.44
CA LEU A 148 -11.73 5.43 6.70
C LEU A 148 -13.14 5.89 6.31
N LEU A 149 -13.68 6.96 6.92
CA LEU A 149 -14.95 7.57 6.48
C LEU A 149 -14.82 8.36 5.17
N SER A 150 -13.60 8.77 4.78
CA SER A 150 -13.35 9.50 3.54
C SER A 150 -13.83 8.70 2.32
N PRO A 151 -14.56 9.32 1.36
CA PRO A 151 -14.97 8.65 0.13
C PRO A 151 -13.79 8.00 -0.63
N LEU A 152 -12.62 8.65 -0.62
CA LEU A 152 -11.44 8.14 -1.31
C LEU A 152 -10.83 6.94 -0.57
N ALA A 153 -10.80 6.97 0.76
CA ALA A 153 -10.35 5.82 1.56
C ALA A 153 -11.28 4.62 1.36
N LYS A 154 -12.60 4.84 1.36
CA LYS A 154 -13.60 3.80 1.05
C LYS A 154 -13.42 3.22 -0.34
N ALA A 155 -13.22 4.06 -1.36
CA ALA A 155 -12.99 3.60 -2.73
C ALA A 155 -11.70 2.77 -2.84
N SER A 156 -10.61 3.24 -2.23
CA SER A 156 -9.34 2.51 -2.19
C SER A 156 -9.48 1.16 -1.48
N PHE A 157 -10.16 1.14 -0.34
CA PHE A 157 -10.42 -0.08 0.41
C PHE A 157 -11.24 -1.04 -0.46
N ARG A 158 -12.39 -0.60 -0.97
CA ARG A 158 -13.25 -1.41 -1.83
C ARG A 158 -12.50 -1.99 -3.02
N HIS A 159 -11.72 -1.16 -3.74
CA HIS A 159 -10.90 -1.62 -4.85
C HIS A 159 -9.93 -2.74 -4.44
N HIS A 160 -9.20 -2.53 -3.34
CA HIS A 160 -8.24 -3.50 -2.85
C HIS A 160 -8.91 -4.84 -2.46
N PHE A 161 -10.01 -4.80 -1.71
CA PHE A 161 -10.64 -6.00 -1.16
C PHE A 161 -11.56 -6.75 -2.13
N GLU A 162 -12.16 -6.05 -3.10
CA GLU A 162 -13.10 -6.67 -4.04
C GLU A 162 -12.47 -7.01 -5.38
N THR A 163 -11.39 -6.32 -5.77
CA THR A 163 -10.75 -6.52 -7.09
C THR A 163 -9.38 -7.16 -6.96
N MET A 164 -8.48 -6.58 -6.15
CA MET A 164 -7.08 -7.00 -6.12
C MET A 164 -6.83 -8.23 -5.26
N LEU A 165 -7.27 -8.20 -3.99
CA LEU A 165 -6.96 -9.23 -3.01
C LEU A 165 -7.51 -10.62 -3.39
N PRO A 166 -8.77 -10.77 -3.85
CA PRO A 166 -9.30 -12.08 -4.24
C PRO A 166 -8.51 -12.67 -5.41
N ALA A 167 -8.16 -11.83 -6.39
CA ALA A 167 -7.37 -12.24 -7.55
C ALA A 167 -5.98 -12.72 -7.14
N GLN A 168 -5.30 -11.99 -6.25
CA GLN A 168 -3.96 -12.35 -5.80
C GLN A 168 -3.96 -13.60 -4.91
N LEU A 169 -4.78 -13.60 -3.86
CA LEU A 169 -4.77 -14.66 -2.85
C LEU A 169 -5.16 -16.02 -3.43
N GLY A 170 -6.14 -16.04 -4.34
CA GLY A 170 -6.64 -17.28 -4.92
C GLY A 170 -5.77 -17.87 -6.03
N SER A 171 -4.89 -17.08 -6.66
CA SER A 171 -4.29 -17.47 -7.94
C SER A 171 -2.77 -17.45 -7.99
N VAL A 172 -2.10 -16.67 -7.12
CA VAL A 172 -0.65 -16.45 -7.19
C VAL A 172 0.17 -17.76 -7.16
N PRO A 173 -0.07 -18.70 -6.23
CA PRO A 173 0.65 -19.98 -6.25
C PRO A 173 0.43 -20.75 -7.56
N GLY A 174 -0.84 -20.85 -8.01
CA GLY A 174 -1.20 -21.57 -9.23
C GLY A 174 -0.57 -20.97 -10.50
N TYR A 175 -0.50 -19.64 -10.56
CA TYR A 175 0.18 -18.91 -11.63
C TYR A 175 1.65 -19.31 -11.72
N TYR A 176 2.40 -19.21 -10.62
CA TYR A 176 3.83 -19.50 -10.62
C TYR A 176 4.16 -20.99 -10.79
N HIS A 177 3.26 -21.90 -10.37
CA HIS A 177 3.38 -23.31 -10.72
C HIS A 177 3.22 -23.56 -12.24
N LYS A 178 2.32 -22.83 -12.90
CA LYS A 178 2.06 -22.99 -14.34
C LYS A 178 3.13 -22.34 -15.22
N TYR A 179 3.59 -21.14 -14.87
CA TYR A 179 4.48 -20.34 -15.72
C TYR A 179 5.94 -20.29 -15.22
N GLY A 180 6.21 -20.89 -14.06
CA GLY A 180 7.52 -20.90 -13.40
C GLY A 180 7.72 -19.68 -12.48
N PHE A 181 8.59 -19.81 -11.48
CA PHE A 181 8.93 -18.77 -10.52
C PHE A 181 9.88 -17.72 -11.12
N LYS A 182 9.37 -16.96 -12.10
CA LYS A 182 10.06 -15.86 -12.77
C LYS A 182 9.14 -14.66 -12.89
N SER A 183 9.72 -13.46 -12.99
CA SER A 183 8.95 -12.24 -13.21
C SER A 183 8.13 -12.33 -14.50
N PRO A 184 6.85 -11.92 -14.50
CA PRO A 184 6.08 -11.79 -15.73
C PRO A 184 6.72 -10.80 -16.70
N GLU A 185 6.78 -11.15 -17.99
CA GLU A 185 7.33 -10.29 -19.06
C GLU A 185 6.22 -9.62 -19.89
N ASP A 186 4.97 -10.08 -19.74
CA ASP A 186 3.80 -9.58 -20.45
C ASP A 186 2.71 -9.18 -19.46
N HIS A 187 2.24 -7.94 -19.56
CA HIS A 187 1.18 -7.39 -18.72
C HIS A 187 -0.18 -8.11 -18.88
N LYS A 188 -0.37 -8.87 -19.96
CA LYS A 188 -1.55 -9.71 -20.22
C LYS A 188 -1.45 -11.08 -19.57
N ASN A 189 -0.25 -11.49 -19.16
CA ASN A 189 0.00 -12.76 -18.51
C ASN A 189 0.63 -12.54 -17.13
N VAL A 190 -0.18 -12.10 -16.18
CA VAL A 190 0.22 -11.83 -14.79
C VAL A 190 -0.72 -12.56 -13.83
N PRO A 191 -0.37 -12.72 -12.54
CA PRO A 191 -1.26 -13.37 -11.57
C PRO A 191 -2.69 -12.82 -11.56
N PHE A 192 -2.86 -11.51 -11.74
CA PHE A 192 -4.20 -10.89 -11.80
C PHE A 192 -5.04 -11.42 -12.98
N THR A 193 -4.49 -11.42 -14.20
CA THR A 193 -5.23 -11.86 -15.40
C THR A 193 -5.46 -13.37 -15.39
N PHE A 194 -4.51 -14.12 -14.81
CA PHE A 194 -4.66 -15.55 -14.55
C PHE A 194 -5.80 -15.86 -13.58
N ALA A 195 -5.97 -15.07 -12.51
CA ALA A 195 -7.10 -15.21 -11.59
C ALA A 195 -8.46 -15.02 -12.27
N HIS A 196 -8.50 -14.20 -13.31
CA HIS A 196 -9.70 -13.92 -14.09
C HIS A 196 -9.92 -14.91 -15.25
N GLY A 197 -9.00 -15.87 -15.45
CA GLY A 197 -9.10 -16.87 -16.51
C GLY A 197 -9.00 -16.31 -17.92
N THR A 198 -8.50 -15.09 -18.08
CA THR A 198 -8.45 -14.40 -19.37
C THR A 198 -7.17 -14.70 -20.13
N VAL A 199 -7.24 -14.65 -21.46
CA VAL A 199 -6.10 -14.77 -22.38
C VAL A 199 -6.04 -13.50 -23.23
N ASP A 200 -4.85 -12.95 -23.42
CA ASP A 200 -4.58 -11.72 -24.20
C ASP A 200 -5.23 -10.42 -23.69
N GLU A 201 -5.77 -10.44 -22.46
CA GLU A 201 -6.35 -9.27 -21.80
C GLU A 201 -5.44 -8.79 -20.67
N GLY A 202 -5.20 -7.48 -20.62
CA GLY A 202 -4.53 -6.83 -19.51
C GLY A 202 -5.50 -6.47 -18.38
N TYR A 203 -4.94 -5.97 -17.29
CA TYR A 203 -5.69 -5.47 -16.14
C TYR A 203 -6.82 -4.49 -16.53
N PHE A 204 -6.52 -3.50 -17.37
CA PHE A 204 -7.51 -2.50 -17.78
C PHE A 204 -8.59 -3.07 -18.70
N ASP A 205 -8.25 -4.00 -19.59
CA ASP A 205 -9.22 -4.67 -20.48
C ASP A 205 -10.27 -5.42 -19.67
N ILE A 206 -9.86 -6.03 -18.55
CA ILE A 206 -10.77 -6.69 -17.60
C ILE A 206 -11.63 -5.66 -16.87
N LEU A 207 -11.01 -4.58 -16.38
CA LEU A 207 -11.68 -3.59 -15.53
C LEU A 207 -12.76 -2.81 -16.29
N VAL A 208 -12.54 -2.44 -17.55
CA VAL A 208 -13.50 -1.65 -18.35
C VAL A 208 -14.79 -2.40 -18.67
N LYS A 209 -14.80 -3.73 -18.53
CA LYS A 209 -16.01 -4.56 -18.69
C LYS A 209 -17.02 -4.36 -17.56
N ASP A 210 -16.59 -3.81 -16.44
CA ASP A 210 -17.40 -3.55 -15.26
C ASP A 210 -17.30 -2.06 -14.87
N ALA A 211 -18.31 -1.30 -15.27
CA ALA A 211 -18.34 0.15 -15.08
C ALA A 211 -18.30 0.56 -13.59
N GLU A 212 -18.82 -0.27 -12.70
CA GLU A 212 -18.77 -0.01 -11.26
C GLU A 212 -17.34 -0.18 -10.75
N LYS A 213 -16.67 -1.28 -11.08
CA LYS A 213 -15.27 -1.52 -10.71
C LYS A 213 -14.32 -0.48 -11.31
N LEU A 214 -14.55 -0.06 -12.55
CA LEU A 214 -13.78 1.02 -13.16
C LEU A 214 -13.96 2.34 -12.41
N THR A 215 -15.18 2.67 -11.98
CA THR A 215 -15.47 3.86 -11.17
C THR A 215 -14.79 3.78 -9.81
N ILE A 216 -14.88 2.64 -9.14
CA ILE A 216 -14.23 2.38 -7.85
C ILE A 216 -12.71 2.51 -7.98
N PHE A 217 -12.10 1.92 -9.01
CA PHE A 217 -10.67 2.05 -9.29
C PHE A 217 -10.26 3.51 -9.51
N ASN A 218 -10.98 4.25 -10.36
CA ASN A 218 -10.65 5.65 -10.64
C ASN A 218 -10.72 6.50 -9.37
N ASN A 219 -11.68 6.24 -8.49
CA ASN A 219 -11.78 6.94 -7.20
C ASN A 219 -10.70 6.47 -6.20
N ALA A 220 -10.33 5.18 -6.22
CA ALA A 220 -9.26 4.63 -5.42
C ALA A 220 -7.91 5.27 -5.75
N MET A 221 -7.61 5.50 -7.04
CA MET A 221 -6.35 6.12 -7.47
C MET A 221 -6.21 7.56 -6.96
N GLU A 222 -7.29 8.27 -6.66
CA GLU A 222 -7.21 9.62 -6.08
C GLU A 222 -6.62 9.64 -4.67
N ILE A 223 -6.67 8.52 -3.92
CA ILE A 223 -6.16 8.49 -2.54
C ILE A 223 -4.64 8.77 -2.49
N MET A 224 -3.90 8.41 -3.55
CA MET A 224 -2.47 8.72 -3.66
C MET A 224 -2.22 10.24 -3.69
N ALA A 225 -3.20 11.01 -4.18
CA ALA A 225 -3.12 12.47 -4.18
C ALA A 225 -3.19 13.05 -2.76
N VAL A 226 -4.04 12.44 -1.93
CA VAL A 226 -4.24 12.83 -0.53
C VAL A 226 -3.07 12.34 0.34
N LEU A 227 -2.55 11.14 0.08
CA LEU A 227 -1.53 10.51 0.91
C LEU A 227 -0.08 10.91 0.56
N GLY A 228 0.18 11.60 -0.56
CA GLY A 228 1.57 11.96 -0.88
C GLY A 228 1.87 12.76 -2.14
N LEU A 229 0.95 12.99 -3.09
CA LEU A 229 1.31 13.72 -4.33
C LEU A 229 1.72 15.18 -4.11
N LYS A 230 1.32 15.81 -3.00
CA LYS A 230 1.74 17.19 -2.70
C LYS A 230 3.26 17.35 -2.57
N SER A 231 3.97 16.37 -1.99
CA SER A 231 5.43 16.43 -1.92
C SER A 231 6.07 16.19 -3.29
N LEU A 232 5.52 15.27 -4.09
CA LEU A 232 5.95 15.00 -5.46
C LEU A 232 5.88 16.24 -6.36
N GLY A 233 4.83 17.06 -6.21
CA GLY A 233 4.67 18.32 -6.94
C GLY A 233 5.79 19.33 -6.68
N THR A 234 6.56 19.20 -5.60
CA THR A 234 7.68 20.10 -5.24
C THR A 234 9.07 19.48 -5.44
N MET A 235 9.16 18.21 -5.84
CA MET A 235 10.45 17.51 -6.00
C MET A 235 11.21 17.88 -7.28
N TYR A 236 10.57 18.62 -8.18
CA TYR A 236 11.20 19.16 -9.38
C TYR A 236 10.88 20.65 -9.49
N ALA A 237 11.80 21.41 -10.07
CA ALA A 237 11.64 22.84 -10.32
C ALA A 237 10.74 23.08 -11.55
N PHE A 238 9.45 22.72 -11.41
CA PHE A 238 8.48 22.81 -12.51
C PHE A 238 8.26 24.25 -12.99
N ASP A 239 8.50 25.25 -12.13
CA ASP A 239 8.49 26.67 -12.46
C ASP A 239 9.58 27.10 -13.47
N GLN A 240 10.63 26.28 -13.63
CA GLN A 240 11.72 26.54 -14.58
C GLN A 240 11.46 25.95 -15.98
N LEU A 241 10.34 25.24 -16.17
CA LEU A 241 10.00 24.71 -17.49
C LEU A 241 9.73 25.84 -18.49
N VAL A 242 10.38 25.73 -19.65
CA VAL A 242 10.20 26.67 -20.76
C VAL A 242 9.15 26.10 -21.72
N PRO A 243 8.05 26.82 -21.98
CA PRO A 243 7.04 26.35 -22.92
C PRO A 243 7.61 26.16 -24.33
N ASN A 244 7.14 25.13 -25.02
CA ASN A 244 7.49 24.90 -26.43
C ASN A 244 6.84 25.96 -27.36
N LYS A 245 7.06 25.83 -28.67
CA LYS A 245 6.49 26.74 -29.70
C LYS A 245 4.96 26.84 -29.67
N ASP A 246 4.27 25.82 -29.17
CA ASP A 246 2.81 25.74 -29.05
C ASP A 246 2.32 26.23 -27.66
N GLY A 247 3.26 26.71 -26.84
CA GLY A 247 3.04 27.23 -25.49
C GLY A 247 2.84 26.14 -24.44
N ILE A 248 3.15 24.87 -24.73
CA ILE A 248 3.00 23.74 -23.79
C ILE A 248 4.26 23.62 -22.94
N ALA A 249 4.10 23.61 -21.62
CA ALA A 249 5.20 23.47 -20.66
C ALA A 249 5.33 22.05 -20.10
N LEU A 250 4.20 21.34 -19.93
CA LEU A 250 4.19 19.99 -19.38
C LEU A 250 3.03 19.18 -19.96
N VAL A 251 3.27 17.90 -20.23
CA VAL A 251 2.26 16.91 -20.61
C VAL A 251 2.30 15.77 -19.61
N ASP A 252 1.19 15.53 -18.91
CA ASP A 252 1.00 14.41 -17.97
C ASP A 252 0.36 13.23 -18.72
N ILE A 253 1.19 12.26 -19.13
CA ILE A 253 0.78 11.09 -19.92
C ILE A 253 0.35 9.97 -18.98
N GLY A 254 -0.93 9.59 -19.02
CA GLY A 254 -1.56 8.66 -18.09
C GLY A 254 -1.90 9.28 -16.74
N GLY A 255 -2.16 10.60 -16.70
CA GLY A 255 -2.35 11.36 -15.47
C GLY A 255 -3.72 11.19 -14.79
N GLY A 256 -4.60 10.35 -15.33
CA GLY A 256 -5.92 10.05 -14.78
C GLY A 256 -6.82 11.29 -14.71
N LYS A 257 -7.13 11.74 -13.48
CA LYS A 257 -7.93 12.95 -13.21
C LYS A 257 -7.08 14.23 -13.05
N GLY A 258 -5.79 14.17 -13.40
CA GLY A 258 -4.86 15.30 -13.40
C GLY A 258 -4.44 15.77 -11.99
N HIS A 259 -4.33 14.85 -11.03
CA HIS A 259 -3.98 15.22 -9.65
C HIS A 259 -2.56 15.79 -9.54
N MET A 260 -1.61 15.25 -10.30
CA MET A 260 -0.23 15.75 -10.33
C MET A 260 -0.19 17.18 -10.87
N LEU A 261 -0.83 17.42 -12.02
CA LEU A 261 -0.91 18.77 -12.61
C LEU A 261 -1.53 19.79 -11.66
N LYS A 262 -2.60 19.42 -10.93
CA LYS A 262 -3.22 20.28 -9.91
C LYS A 262 -2.27 20.56 -8.74
N ALA A 263 -1.51 19.56 -8.30
CA ALA A 263 -0.52 19.72 -7.23
C ALA A 263 0.63 20.65 -7.67
N ILE A 264 1.15 20.46 -8.89
CA ILE A 264 2.18 21.32 -9.49
C ILE A 264 1.67 22.76 -9.62
N GLN A 265 0.46 22.95 -10.15
CA GLN A 265 -0.14 24.28 -10.31
C GLN A 265 -0.35 24.99 -8.96
N ALA A 266 -0.73 24.24 -7.91
CA ALA A 266 -0.87 24.79 -6.57
C ALA A 266 0.48 25.16 -5.93
N ALA A 267 1.55 24.40 -6.23
CA ALA A 267 2.90 24.67 -5.76
C ALA A 267 3.57 25.84 -6.52
N TYR A 268 3.27 25.98 -7.81
CA TYR A 268 3.86 26.97 -8.71
C TYR A 268 2.77 27.74 -9.46
N PRO A 269 2.02 28.64 -8.78
CA PRO A 269 0.92 29.37 -9.40
C PRO A 269 1.36 30.30 -10.54
N GLU A 270 2.63 30.71 -10.54
CA GLU A 270 3.23 31.61 -11.55
C GLU A 270 3.90 30.87 -12.73
N MET A 271 3.80 29.53 -12.76
CA MET A 271 4.39 28.73 -13.83
C MET A 271 3.83 29.13 -15.21
N ARG A 272 4.73 29.32 -16.18
CA ARG A 272 4.37 29.75 -17.53
C ARG A 272 4.08 28.57 -18.45
N GLY A 273 3.13 28.75 -19.36
CA GLY A 273 2.75 27.76 -20.37
C GLY A 273 1.58 26.86 -19.97
N LYS A 274 1.12 26.06 -20.93
CA LYS A 274 -0.01 25.15 -20.79
C LYS A 274 0.43 23.85 -20.13
N LEU A 275 -0.39 23.37 -19.20
CA LEU A 275 -0.32 22.02 -18.65
C LEU A 275 -1.36 21.16 -19.37
N VAL A 276 -0.91 20.06 -19.98
CA VAL A 276 -1.75 19.17 -20.79
C VAL A 276 -1.85 17.82 -20.07
N LEU A 277 -3.04 17.23 -20.06
CA LEU A 277 -3.31 15.90 -19.54
C LEU A 277 -3.66 14.99 -20.70
N GLU A 278 -2.99 13.84 -20.79
CA GLU A 278 -3.30 12.79 -21.75
C GLU A 278 -3.67 11.51 -21.01
N ASP A 279 -4.79 10.89 -21.39
CA ASP A 279 -5.23 9.60 -20.86
C ASP A 279 -6.09 8.85 -21.88
N LEU A 280 -6.38 7.58 -21.60
CA LEU A 280 -7.32 6.78 -22.37
C LEU A 280 -8.73 7.34 -22.23
N LYS A 281 -9.53 7.26 -23.31
CA LYS A 281 -10.92 7.78 -23.36
C LYS A 281 -11.83 7.23 -22.26
N THR A 282 -11.52 6.05 -21.72
CA THR A 282 -12.29 5.38 -20.66
C THR A 282 -12.09 5.99 -19.27
N CYS A 283 -11.07 6.83 -19.09
CA CYS A 283 -10.92 7.64 -17.90
C CYS A 283 -11.91 8.80 -18.03
N ASN A 284 -13.04 8.77 -17.29
CA ASN A 284 -14.07 9.81 -17.33
C ASN A 284 -13.49 11.16 -16.87
N LEU A 285 -12.91 11.91 -17.81
CA LEU A 285 -12.48 13.28 -17.60
C LEU A 285 -13.75 14.13 -17.38
N SER A 286 -13.88 14.71 -16.20
CA SER A 286 -14.89 15.74 -15.96
C SER A 286 -14.70 16.85 -17.00
N LYS A 287 -15.82 17.35 -17.55
CA LYS A 287 -15.93 18.29 -18.69
C LYS A 287 -15.35 19.70 -18.43
N ASN A 288 -14.18 19.81 -17.82
CA ASN A 288 -13.37 21.03 -17.82
C ASN A 288 -12.27 20.83 -18.86
N ARG A 289 -12.53 21.39 -20.04
CA ARG A 289 -11.76 21.38 -21.27
C ARG A 289 -10.24 21.26 -21.04
N ILE A 290 -9.70 20.06 -21.21
CA ILE A 290 -8.30 19.80 -21.57
C ILE A 290 -8.35 19.21 -22.98
N GLU A 291 -7.68 19.85 -23.94
CA GLU A 291 -7.65 19.40 -25.33
C GLU A 291 -6.86 18.09 -25.42
N LEU A 292 -7.55 17.02 -25.81
CA LEU A 292 -6.91 15.75 -26.18
C LEU A 292 -6.25 15.94 -27.55
N LEU A 293 -4.92 15.86 -27.60
CA LEU A 293 -4.20 15.69 -28.85
C LEU A 293 -4.29 14.22 -29.31
N PRO A 294 -4.30 13.94 -30.63
CA PRO A 294 -4.40 12.57 -31.15
C PRO A 294 -3.20 11.72 -30.72
N GLU A 295 -3.46 10.42 -30.48
CA GLU A 295 -2.49 9.42 -30.03
C GLU A 295 -1.13 9.53 -30.74
N ILE A 296 -0.09 9.87 -29.98
CA ILE A 296 1.29 9.71 -30.44
C ILE A 296 1.77 8.32 -30.03
N HIS A 297 1.96 7.44 -31.02
CA HIS A 297 2.60 6.14 -30.81
C HIS A 297 4.06 6.34 -30.36
N LEU A 298 4.32 6.21 -29.05
CA LEU A 298 5.69 6.24 -28.52
C LEU A 298 6.44 4.94 -28.91
N PRO A 299 7.64 5.03 -29.51
CA PRO A 299 8.46 3.87 -29.82
C PRO A 299 8.84 3.07 -28.56
N ARG A 300 8.90 1.74 -28.71
CA ARG A 300 9.12 0.71 -27.67
C ARG A 300 10.28 0.99 -26.70
N LEU A 301 11.29 1.76 -27.11
CA LEU A 301 12.47 2.13 -26.33
C LEU A 301 12.20 3.17 -25.22
N ALA A 302 11.19 4.05 -25.38
CA ALA A 302 10.88 5.07 -24.38
C ALA A 302 10.21 4.51 -23.11
N ARG A 303 9.53 3.36 -23.21
CA ARG A 303 8.88 2.69 -22.07
C ARG A 303 9.85 2.05 -21.09
N GLN A 304 11.00 1.56 -21.57
CA GLN A 304 12.01 0.93 -20.70
C GLN A 304 12.80 1.97 -19.90
N SER A 305 13.03 3.17 -20.45
CA SER A 305 13.73 4.27 -19.77
C SER A 305 12.97 4.83 -18.56
N LEU A 306 11.63 4.94 -18.63
CA LEU A 306 10.84 5.47 -17.52
C LEU A 306 10.76 4.50 -16.33
N LEU A 307 10.69 3.19 -16.60
CA LEU A 307 10.71 2.15 -15.56
C LEU A 307 12.09 2.04 -14.89
N ALA A 308 13.18 2.22 -15.63
CA ALA A 308 14.53 2.21 -15.08
C ALA A 308 14.76 3.37 -14.08
N ASN A 309 14.28 4.58 -14.40
CA ASN A 309 14.43 5.74 -13.52
C ASN A 309 13.57 5.66 -12.23
N LEU A 310 12.43 4.96 -12.27
CA LEU A 310 11.60 4.70 -11.09
C LEU A 310 12.21 3.66 -10.15
N ILE A 311 12.99 2.70 -10.69
CA ILE A 311 13.67 1.65 -9.91
C ILE A 311 15.02 2.14 -9.36
N GLU A 312 15.77 2.94 -10.10
CA GLU A 312 16.99 3.58 -9.57
C GLU A 312 16.69 4.54 -8.41
N TYR A 313 15.55 5.23 -8.44
CA TYR A 313 15.15 6.14 -7.36
C TYR A 313 14.67 5.40 -6.09
N SER A 314 14.14 4.18 -6.21
CA SER A 314 13.79 3.36 -5.03
C SER A 314 15.01 2.75 -4.34
N THR A 315 16.17 2.76 -5.01
CA THR A 315 17.43 2.18 -4.50
C THR A 315 18.43 3.25 -4.05
N SER A 316 18.27 4.51 -4.47
CA SER A 316 19.12 5.62 -4.03
C SER A 316 18.83 6.15 -2.61
N ASP A 317 17.77 5.66 -1.96
CA ASP A 317 17.38 6.07 -0.59
C ASP A 317 17.66 4.98 0.47
N GLU A 318 18.36 3.90 0.10
CA GLU A 318 18.87 2.90 1.05
C GLU A 318 20.30 3.23 1.49
N GLY A 319 20.40 4.00 2.56
CA GLY A 319 21.60 4.04 3.38
C GLY A 319 21.87 2.66 4.00
N SER A 320 22.83 1.95 3.41
CA SER A 320 23.65 0.87 3.99
C SER A 320 22.93 -0.38 4.57
N SER A 321 22.98 -1.48 3.81
CA SER A 321 22.94 -2.86 4.32
C SER A 321 23.98 -3.70 3.53
N PRO A 322 24.73 -4.63 4.16
CA PRO A 322 25.90 -5.23 3.55
C PRO A 322 25.53 -6.46 2.73
N PHE A 323 25.25 -6.27 1.44
CA PHE A 323 25.42 -7.31 0.43
C PHE A 323 26.14 -6.68 -0.76
N GLN A 324 27.47 -6.76 -0.75
CA GLN A 324 28.29 -6.39 -1.88
C GLN A 324 28.08 -7.42 -3.00
N ALA A 325 27.38 -6.99 -4.05
CA ALA A 325 27.33 -7.70 -5.33
C ALA A 325 28.64 -7.45 -6.10
N THR A 326 29.66 -8.24 -5.79
CA THR A 326 30.87 -8.37 -6.61
C THR A 326 31.12 -9.85 -6.90
N ASP A 327 30.51 -10.37 -7.96
CA ASP A 327 31.11 -11.36 -8.89
C ASP A 327 30.04 -11.97 -9.83
N LEU A 328 29.54 -11.16 -10.77
CA LEU A 328 28.85 -11.67 -11.96
C LEU A 328 29.32 -10.93 -13.21
N ARG A 329 30.65 -10.82 -13.37
CA ARG A 329 31.28 -10.47 -14.64
C ARG A 329 32.61 -11.21 -14.75
N ASN A 330 32.53 -12.50 -15.03
CA ASN A 330 33.45 -13.23 -15.91
C ASN A 330 33.03 -14.69 -15.95
N GLY A 331 32.32 -15.07 -17.01
CA GLY A 331 32.09 -16.47 -17.33
C GLY A 331 33.33 -17.09 -17.95
N THR A 332 33.71 -18.26 -17.46
CA THR A 332 34.33 -19.30 -18.29
C THR A 332 33.73 -20.63 -17.91
N PHE A 333 33.08 -21.24 -18.90
CA PHE A 333 32.58 -22.60 -18.91
C PHE A 333 33.69 -23.60 -18.58
N GLY A 334 33.39 -24.54 -17.67
CA GLY A 334 34.19 -25.75 -17.44
C GLY A 334 33.24 -26.93 -17.29
N ALA A 335 33.06 -27.68 -18.37
CA ALA A 335 32.37 -28.96 -18.37
C ALA A 335 33.18 -30.01 -17.62
N THR A 336 32.55 -30.79 -16.73
CA THR A 336 32.98 -32.16 -16.43
C THR A 336 31.77 -33.06 -16.18
N SER A 337 31.60 -33.99 -17.10
CA SER A 337 30.80 -35.21 -17.05
C SER A 337 31.24 -36.17 -15.93
N ARG A 338 30.29 -37.02 -15.50
CA ARG A 338 30.38 -38.43 -15.00
C ARG A 338 29.61 -38.59 -13.70
N ALA A 339 28.90 -39.68 -13.43
CA ALA A 339 28.49 -40.83 -14.23
C ALA A 339 27.41 -41.56 -13.41
N ASP A 340 26.52 -42.26 -14.13
CA ASP A 340 25.74 -43.37 -13.61
C ASP A 340 26.63 -44.37 -12.87
N THR A 341 26.16 -44.85 -11.72
CA THR A 341 26.33 -46.25 -11.33
C THR A 341 25.10 -46.73 -10.59
N SER A 342 24.29 -47.51 -11.32
CA SER A 342 23.46 -48.59 -10.82
C SER A 342 24.25 -49.55 -9.94
N HIS A 343 23.67 -49.99 -8.82
CA HIS A 343 24.09 -51.23 -8.15
C HIS A 343 22.86 -52.09 -7.87
N GLU A 344 22.73 -53.18 -8.63
CA GLU A 344 22.04 -54.40 -8.22
C GLU A 344 23.04 -55.35 -7.53
N GLY A 345 22.54 -56.15 -6.59
CA GLY A 345 23.00 -57.53 -6.34
C GLY A 345 23.78 -57.79 -5.06
N HIS A 346 23.11 -58.13 -3.96
CA HIS A 346 22.97 -59.53 -3.50
C HIS A 346 21.99 -59.67 -2.32
#